data_AF-A0A2V6M0U6-F1
#
_entry.id   AF-A0A2V6M0U6-F1
#
_cell.length_a   1.000
_cell.length_b   1.000
_cell.length_c   1.000
_cell.angle_alpha   90.00
_cell.angle_beta   90.00
_cell.angle_gamma   90.00
#
_symmetry.space_group_name_H-M   'P 1'
#
loop_
_entity.id
_entity.type
_entity.pdbx_description
1 polymer ?
#
loop_
_entity_poly.entity_id
_entity_poly.type
_entity_poly.pdbx_seq_one_letter_code
_entity_poly.pdbx_strand_id
1 'polypeptide(L)'
;MALRHEKRLLQKSEINLGREGTSQAANFPELRNEIVALKKLEQEQKEVALRITQIEEGIKKIEAERQENARRQNEVIAKLELEKRPLLQQRNEAKSTVELCERELTAVERRIQANDANDRELLKQLSELQALAPPPPDLERQSASISARRARLPEERAELVRARLGSTDASRLAKEKLAAADAELSVVEKNIERVRGEFGARDRALSENSRAQQEAVREARAHHQTVEERKNPAYLNIGRHLASQRIAPPNAPHLLAEVHRHRDAMGRHLQHRAELALLSSKIDKQELRKFYFSVVSVLVLLAIILPLVFQSPRQREWLPQETETILSINTDQFEHDDLPKHWQKDQPDIWPNIWSGLIGAAAQTPMLNLPHDATRITRALTTDEAGKMREFILVEARSVSRVIRSVENDKRFEKRVISGLPVWEQPDLAVARVGPTTLAVGASTEVDELVRVRLGMKPDLKITGQLFDRFQALDRENTLRLISRNPADLSRIFHPIFTSELLDASQLLGLALTLQNPVRAKLLLKLNSSESASQLARDLHNDPQRWLRLQDSELLLYTQPPEIQRQGTGLELRFSVPENSARLLLERIAKTNAAGVGAAQ
;
A
#
# COMPACT_ATOMS: atom_id res chain seq x y z
N MET A 1 -0.65 5.16 -47.55
CA MET A 1 -1.81 4.93 -46.66
C MET A 1 -3.05 5.71 -47.08
N ALA A 2 -2.92 6.97 -47.55
CA ALA A 2 -4.04 7.80 -48.01
C ALA A 2 -5.00 7.13 -49.01
N LEU A 3 -4.50 6.47 -50.07
CA LEU A 3 -5.35 5.80 -51.06
C LEU A 3 -6.20 4.65 -50.47
N ARG A 4 -5.67 3.91 -49.48
CA ARG A 4 -6.44 2.87 -48.78
C ARG A 4 -7.52 3.48 -47.89
N HIS A 5 -7.25 4.64 -47.29
CA HIS A 5 -8.20 5.37 -46.46
C HIS A 5 -9.36 5.92 -47.31
N GLU A 6 -9.05 6.60 -48.42
CA GLU A 6 -10.07 7.10 -49.35
C GLU A 6 -10.91 5.97 -49.97
N LYS A 7 -10.29 4.83 -50.30
CA LYS A 7 -11.06 3.66 -50.77
C LYS A 7 -12.07 3.15 -49.74
N ARG A 8 -11.75 3.21 -48.44
CA ARG A 8 -12.67 2.84 -47.35
C ARG A 8 -13.78 3.87 -47.17
N LEU A 9 -13.44 5.17 -47.25
CA LEU A 9 -14.43 6.26 -47.18
C LEU A 9 -15.40 6.19 -48.35
N LEU A 10 -14.90 5.97 -49.57
CA LEU A 10 -15.72 5.74 -50.74
C LEU A 10 -16.68 4.56 -50.53
N GLN A 11 -16.17 3.40 -50.13
CA GLN A 11 -17.00 2.22 -49.88
C GLN A 11 -18.09 2.49 -48.82
N LYS A 12 -17.76 3.23 -47.76
CA LYS A 12 -18.72 3.63 -46.71
C LYS A 12 -19.79 4.59 -47.25
N SER A 13 -19.39 5.59 -48.03
CA SER A 13 -20.32 6.54 -48.66
C SER A 13 -21.25 5.84 -49.68
N GLU A 14 -20.74 4.86 -50.43
CA GLU A 14 -21.53 4.04 -51.36
C GLU A 14 -22.54 3.17 -50.59
N ILE A 15 -22.15 2.53 -49.48
CA ILE A 15 -23.08 1.77 -48.64
C ILE A 15 -24.18 2.67 -48.08
N ASN A 16 -23.84 3.86 -47.57
CA ASN A 16 -24.82 4.80 -47.02
C ASN A 16 -25.80 5.28 -48.10
N LEU A 17 -25.29 5.61 -49.29
CA LEU A 17 -26.12 5.99 -50.43
C LEU A 17 -27.07 4.86 -50.83
N GLY A 18 -26.58 3.62 -50.83
CA GLY A 18 -27.41 2.45 -51.16
C GLY A 18 -28.45 2.11 -50.10
N ARG A 19 -28.18 2.38 -48.82
CA ARG A 19 -29.11 2.18 -47.71
C ARG A 19 -30.31 3.13 -47.80
N GLU A 20 -30.06 4.42 -47.96
CA GLU A 20 -31.12 5.44 -48.11
C GLU A 20 -31.79 5.38 -49.49
N GLY A 21 -31.06 4.90 -50.49
CA GLY A 21 -31.50 4.82 -51.90
C GLY A 21 -32.28 3.56 -52.28
N THR A 22 -32.58 2.67 -51.34
CA THR A 22 -33.26 1.39 -51.60
C THR A 22 -34.62 1.55 -52.32
N SER A 23 -35.35 2.61 -52.01
CA SER A 23 -36.64 2.91 -52.65
C SER A 23 -36.49 3.35 -54.12
N GLN A 24 -35.43 4.10 -54.45
CA GLN A 24 -35.10 4.48 -55.83
C GLN A 24 -34.55 3.29 -56.62
N ALA A 25 -33.76 2.44 -55.95
CA ALA A 25 -33.19 1.22 -56.51
C ALA A 25 -34.27 0.24 -57.00
N ALA A 26 -35.46 0.23 -56.39
CA ALA A 26 -36.58 -0.63 -56.76
C ALA A 26 -37.13 -0.40 -58.18
N ASN A 27 -36.80 0.74 -58.79
CA ASN A 27 -37.19 1.05 -60.16
C ASN A 27 -36.23 0.47 -61.21
N PHE A 28 -35.11 -0.13 -60.78
CA PHE A 28 -34.07 -0.67 -61.67
C PHE A 28 -34.13 -2.21 -61.72
N PRO A 29 -34.39 -2.82 -62.90
CA PRO A 29 -34.44 -4.27 -63.03
C PRO A 29 -33.09 -4.94 -62.73
N GLU A 30 -31.97 -4.23 -62.92
CA GLU A 30 -30.60 -4.72 -62.65
C GLU A 30 -30.30 -4.94 -61.17
N LEU A 31 -31.08 -4.32 -60.27
CA LEU A 31 -30.90 -4.39 -58.81
C LEU A 31 -31.93 -5.30 -58.12
N ARG A 32 -32.76 -6.01 -58.90
CA ARG A 32 -33.86 -6.84 -58.37
C ARG A 32 -33.36 -7.93 -57.41
N ASN A 33 -32.20 -8.52 -57.69
CA ASN A 33 -31.62 -9.58 -56.87
C ASN A 33 -31.17 -9.07 -55.50
N GLU A 34 -30.51 -7.90 -55.48
CA GLU A 34 -30.06 -7.20 -54.27
C GLU A 34 -31.24 -6.79 -53.40
N ILE A 35 -32.33 -6.32 -54.00
CA ILE A 35 -33.55 -5.91 -53.28
C ILE A 35 -34.27 -7.11 -52.67
N VAL A 36 -34.36 -8.23 -53.38
CA VAL A 36 -34.94 -9.48 -52.83
C VAL A 36 -34.09 -10.00 -51.68
N ALA A 37 -32.75 -9.98 -51.82
CA ALA A 37 -31.83 -10.37 -50.75
C ALA A 37 -31.98 -9.48 -49.50
N LEU A 38 -32.09 -8.15 -49.69
CA LEU A 38 -32.32 -7.21 -48.58
C LEU A 38 -33.65 -7.48 -47.86
N LYS A 39 -34.74 -7.68 -48.59
CA LYS A 39 -36.05 -7.99 -47.98
C LYS A 39 -36.01 -9.27 -47.13
N LYS A 40 -35.28 -10.29 -47.58
CA LYS A 40 -35.09 -11.54 -46.81
C LYS A 40 -34.31 -11.30 -45.51
N LEU A 41 -33.23 -10.53 -45.58
CA LEU A 41 -32.41 -10.17 -44.41
C LEU A 41 -33.14 -9.22 -43.45
N GLU A 42 -34.01 -8.34 -43.95
CA GLU A 42 -34.87 -7.49 -43.12
C GLU A 42 -35.92 -8.31 -42.37
N GLN A 43 -36.47 -9.35 -42.98
CA GLN A 43 -37.38 -10.27 -42.30
C GLN A 43 -36.66 -11.07 -41.20
N GLU A 44 -35.49 -11.62 -41.50
CA GLU A 44 -34.63 -12.31 -40.51
C GLU A 44 -34.28 -11.39 -39.34
N GLN A 45 -33.95 -10.12 -39.62
CA GLN A 45 -33.67 -9.14 -38.57
C GLN A 45 -34.87 -8.87 -37.66
N LYS A 46 -36.09 -8.73 -38.23
CA LYS A 46 -37.32 -8.51 -37.45
C LYS A 46 -37.61 -9.69 -36.52
N GLU A 47 -37.38 -10.92 -37.00
CA GLU A 47 -37.55 -12.13 -36.20
C GLU A 47 -36.55 -12.17 -35.04
N VAL A 48 -35.29 -11.82 -35.28
CA VAL A 48 -34.27 -11.72 -34.22
C VAL A 48 -34.60 -10.61 -33.22
N ALA A 49 -35.07 -9.45 -33.68
CA ALA A 49 -35.49 -8.35 -32.80
C ALA A 49 -36.64 -8.77 -31.88
N LEU A 50 -37.63 -9.50 -32.41
CA LEU A 50 -38.74 -10.04 -31.64
C LEU A 50 -38.28 -11.07 -30.60
N ARG A 51 -37.32 -11.93 -30.94
CA ARG A 51 -36.70 -12.86 -29.98
C ARG A 51 -35.96 -12.10 -28.86
N ILE A 52 -35.22 -11.05 -29.19
CA ILE A 52 -34.53 -10.22 -28.18
C ILE A 52 -35.55 -9.64 -27.20
N THR A 53 -36.66 -9.07 -27.68
CA THR A 53 -37.71 -8.51 -26.81
C THR A 53 -38.34 -9.56 -25.90
N GLN A 54 -38.60 -10.77 -26.41
CA GLN A 54 -39.16 -11.87 -25.62
C GLN A 54 -38.21 -12.32 -24.51
N ILE A 55 -36.91 -12.41 -24.78
CA ILE A 55 -35.92 -12.81 -23.77
C ILE A 55 -35.76 -11.69 -22.73
N GLU A 56 -35.75 -10.42 -23.12
CA GLU A 56 -35.68 -9.28 -22.20
C GLU A 56 -36.90 -9.20 -21.26
N GLU A 57 -38.10 -9.51 -21.76
CA GLU A 57 -39.29 -9.67 -20.92
C GLU A 57 -39.16 -10.84 -19.94
N GLY A 58 -38.56 -11.95 -20.37
CA GLY A 58 -38.21 -13.09 -19.51
C GLY A 58 -37.30 -12.67 -18.36
N ILE A 59 -36.26 -11.89 -18.63
CA ILE A 59 -35.31 -11.40 -17.62
C ILE A 59 -36.04 -10.53 -16.60
N LYS A 60 -36.90 -9.62 -17.04
CA LYS A 60 -37.70 -8.76 -16.15
C LYS A 60 -38.60 -9.58 -15.21
N LYS A 61 -39.21 -10.67 -15.70
CA LYS A 61 -40.01 -11.58 -14.87
C LYS A 61 -39.16 -12.27 -13.81
N ILE A 62 -37.98 -12.77 -14.17
CA ILE A 62 -37.04 -13.40 -13.22
C ILE A 62 -36.60 -12.38 -12.16
N GLU A 63 -36.30 -11.15 -12.54
CA GLU A 63 -35.92 -10.10 -11.59
C GLU A 63 -37.06 -9.76 -10.61
N ALA A 64 -38.31 -9.71 -11.10
CA ALA A 64 -39.48 -9.52 -10.25
C ALA A 64 -39.66 -10.69 -9.26
N GLU A 65 -39.51 -11.94 -9.72
CA GLU A 65 -39.56 -13.12 -8.87
C GLU A 65 -38.46 -13.14 -7.80
N ARG A 66 -37.25 -12.66 -8.13
CA ARG A 66 -36.16 -12.52 -7.14
C ARG A 66 -36.48 -11.48 -6.08
N GLN A 67 -37.03 -10.34 -6.47
CA GLN A 67 -37.46 -9.30 -5.51
C GLN A 67 -38.57 -9.82 -4.58
N GLU A 68 -39.54 -10.55 -5.13
CA GLU A 68 -40.60 -11.18 -4.34
C GLU A 68 -40.06 -12.25 -3.39
N ASN A 69 -39.11 -13.07 -3.86
CA ASN A 69 -38.43 -14.09 -3.06
C ASN A 69 -37.69 -13.45 -1.87
N ALA A 70 -36.96 -12.36 -2.09
CA ALA A 70 -36.26 -11.63 -1.03
C ALA A 70 -37.22 -10.99 -0.02
N ARG A 71 -38.34 -10.41 -0.48
CA ARG A 71 -39.38 -9.86 0.42
C ARG A 71 -39.97 -10.96 1.31
N ARG A 72 -40.38 -12.08 0.72
CA ARG A 72 -40.91 -13.23 1.46
C ARG A 72 -39.89 -13.82 2.43
N GLN A 73 -38.62 -13.93 2.04
CA GLN A 73 -37.54 -14.37 2.92
C GLN A 73 -37.46 -13.48 4.17
N ASN A 74 -37.43 -12.16 3.98
CA ASN A 74 -37.35 -11.21 5.08
C ASN A 74 -38.58 -11.28 6.00
N GLU A 75 -39.78 -11.42 5.44
CA GLU A 75 -41.02 -11.57 6.22
C GLU A 75 -41.02 -12.85 7.08
N VAL A 76 -40.59 -13.98 6.52
CA VAL A 76 -40.54 -15.26 7.26
C VAL A 76 -39.45 -15.23 8.33
N ILE A 77 -38.25 -14.71 8.01
CA ILE A 77 -37.18 -14.56 9.00
C ILE A 77 -37.59 -13.60 10.11
N ALA A 78 -38.26 -12.49 9.80
CA ALA A 78 -38.72 -11.55 10.82
C ALA A 78 -39.72 -12.20 11.80
N LYS A 79 -40.61 -13.07 11.33
CA LYS A 79 -41.52 -13.84 12.21
C LYS A 79 -40.74 -14.78 13.13
N LEU A 80 -39.77 -15.52 12.60
CA LEU A 80 -38.93 -16.43 13.40
C LEU A 80 -38.04 -15.67 14.40
N GLU A 81 -37.54 -14.49 14.04
CA GLU A 81 -36.78 -13.62 14.96
C GLU A 81 -37.67 -13.07 16.09
N LEU A 82 -38.94 -12.78 15.81
CA LEU A 82 -39.92 -12.43 16.85
C LEU A 82 -40.17 -13.59 17.82
N GLU A 83 -40.26 -14.82 17.32
CA GLU A 83 -40.37 -16.04 18.15
C GLU A 83 -39.09 -16.32 18.95
N LYS A 84 -37.92 -15.97 18.43
CA LYS A 84 -36.62 -16.15 19.10
C LYS A 84 -36.43 -15.24 20.32
N ARG A 85 -36.93 -13.99 20.26
CA ARG A 85 -36.74 -12.98 21.33
C ARG A 85 -37.16 -13.43 22.73
N PRO A 86 -38.38 -13.96 22.97
CA PRO A 86 -38.78 -14.41 24.30
C PRO A 86 -37.92 -15.58 24.79
N LEU A 87 -37.53 -16.51 23.91
CA LEU A 87 -36.65 -17.64 24.27
C LEU A 87 -35.26 -17.16 24.69
N LEU A 88 -34.71 -16.15 24.00
CA LEU A 88 -33.45 -15.51 24.38
C LEU A 88 -33.54 -14.86 25.77
N GLN A 89 -34.67 -14.22 26.08
CA GLN A 89 -34.89 -13.62 27.39
C GLN A 89 -34.97 -14.69 28.47
N GLN A 90 -35.76 -15.75 28.27
CA GLN A 90 -35.87 -16.89 29.18
C GLN A 90 -34.51 -17.57 29.42
N ARG A 91 -33.70 -17.72 28.37
CA ARG A 91 -32.34 -18.27 28.47
C ARG A 91 -31.43 -17.36 29.30
N ASN A 92 -31.50 -16.05 29.12
CA ASN A 92 -30.68 -15.10 29.90
C ASN A 92 -31.08 -15.09 31.38
N GLU A 93 -32.37 -15.20 31.68
CA GLU A 93 -32.88 -15.37 33.05
C GLU A 93 -32.40 -16.70 33.65
N ALA A 94 -32.48 -17.81 32.90
CA ALA A 94 -31.94 -19.09 33.35
C ALA A 94 -30.43 -19.01 33.62
N LYS A 95 -29.67 -18.34 32.74
CA LYS A 95 -28.23 -18.15 32.91
C LYS A 95 -27.91 -17.33 34.17
N SER A 96 -28.62 -16.24 34.42
CA SER A 96 -28.39 -15.42 35.62
C SER A 96 -28.70 -16.19 36.90
N THR A 97 -29.74 -17.05 36.90
CA THR A 97 -30.03 -17.94 38.04
C THR A 97 -28.93 -18.98 38.27
N VAL A 98 -28.36 -19.57 37.21
CA VAL A 98 -27.20 -20.47 37.33
C VAL A 98 -26.01 -19.75 37.95
N GLU A 99 -25.67 -18.56 37.46
CA GLU A 99 -24.56 -17.76 37.98
C GLU A 99 -24.74 -17.42 39.47
N LEU A 100 -25.97 -17.10 39.89
CA LEU A 100 -26.29 -16.84 41.29
C LEU A 100 -26.12 -18.11 42.15
N CYS A 101 -26.68 -19.23 41.72
CA CYS A 101 -26.56 -20.50 42.45
C CYS A 101 -25.10 -20.97 42.57
N GLU A 102 -24.29 -20.79 41.53
CA GLU A 102 -22.86 -21.11 41.58
C GLU A 102 -22.09 -20.20 42.54
N ARG A 103 -22.39 -18.89 42.54
CA ARG A 103 -21.79 -17.95 43.50
C ARG A 103 -22.11 -18.35 44.95
N GLU A 104 -23.37 -18.64 45.25
CA GLU A 104 -23.78 -19.10 46.59
C GLU A 104 -23.10 -20.40 46.97
N LEU A 105 -23.03 -21.38 46.07
CA LEU A 105 -22.33 -22.64 46.31
C LEU A 105 -20.84 -22.38 46.65
N THR A 106 -20.15 -21.55 45.87
CA THR A 106 -18.75 -21.21 46.14
C THR A 106 -18.58 -20.45 47.46
N ALA A 107 -19.55 -19.60 47.84
CA ALA A 107 -19.52 -18.87 49.11
C ALA A 107 -19.66 -19.83 50.31
N VAL A 108 -20.57 -20.80 50.22
CA VAL A 108 -20.73 -21.85 51.24
C VAL A 108 -19.48 -22.72 51.33
N GLU A 109 -18.88 -23.11 50.19
CA GLU A 109 -17.64 -23.90 50.18
C GLU A 109 -16.47 -23.14 50.82
N ARG A 110 -16.33 -21.83 50.59
CA ARG A 110 -15.33 -20.99 51.27
C ARG A 110 -15.58 -20.93 52.78
N ARG A 111 -16.84 -20.83 53.23
CA ARG A 111 -17.18 -20.81 54.66
C ARG A 111 -16.83 -22.14 55.33
N ILE A 112 -17.03 -23.27 54.66
CA ILE A 112 -16.59 -24.59 55.15
C ILE A 112 -15.07 -24.63 55.28
N GLN A 113 -14.33 -24.19 54.25
CA GLN A 113 -12.87 -24.13 54.29
C GLN A 113 -12.34 -23.23 55.40
N ALA A 114 -12.98 -22.07 55.63
CA ALA A 114 -12.63 -21.16 56.71
C ALA A 114 -12.91 -21.76 58.10
N ASN A 115 -14.02 -22.49 58.27
CA ASN A 115 -14.32 -23.20 59.51
C ASN A 115 -13.28 -24.31 59.77
N ASP A 116 -12.92 -25.09 58.75
CA ASP A 116 -11.87 -26.11 58.84
C ASP A 116 -10.48 -25.48 59.15
N ALA A 117 -10.18 -24.29 58.61
CA ALA A 117 -8.95 -23.56 58.89
C ALA A 117 -8.91 -23.05 60.34
N ASN A 118 -10.03 -22.51 60.84
CA ASN A 118 -10.17 -22.06 62.23
C ASN A 118 -9.96 -23.21 63.23
N ASP A 119 -10.50 -24.41 62.96
CA ASP A 119 -10.24 -25.58 63.82
C ASP A 119 -8.75 -25.93 63.90
N ARG A 120 -8.04 -25.90 62.76
CA ARG A 120 -6.59 -26.12 62.70
C ARG A 120 -5.80 -25.05 63.45
N GLU A 121 -6.21 -23.79 63.34
CA GLU A 121 -5.54 -22.68 64.02
C GLU A 121 -5.74 -22.74 65.55
N LEU A 122 -6.95 -23.06 66.02
CA LEU A 122 -7.21 -23.28 67.45
C LEU A 122 -6.44 -24.48 68.00
N LEU A 123 -6.31 -25.56 67.22
CA LEU A 123 -5.44 -26.70 67.56
C LEU A 123 -3.98 -26.28 67.69
N LYS A 124 -3.50 -25.44 66.77
CA LYS A 124 -2.13 -24.90 66.81
C LYS A 124 -1.92 -24.03 68.05
N GLN A 125 -2.85 -23.11 68.35
CA GLN A 125 -2.79 -22.26 69.54
C GLN A 125 -2.80 -23.08 70.84
N LEU A 126 -3.61 -24.15 70.92
CA LEU A 126 -3.56 -25.08 72.06
C LEU A 126 -2.19 -25.74 72.21
N SER A 127 -1.58 -26.17 71.09
CA SER A 127 -0.25 -26.79 71.12
C SER A 127 0.86 -25.81 71.50
N GLU A 128 0.79 -24.56 71.02
CA GLU A 128 1.77 -23.51 71.33
C GLU A 128 1.67 -23.08 72.80
N LEU A 129 0.46 -22.95 73.35
CA LEU A 129 0.23 -22.65 74.76
C LEU A 129 0.76 -23.76 75.70
N GLN A 130 0.67 -25.02 75.29
CA GLN A 130 1.19 -26.16 76.05
C GLN A 130 2.73 -26.27 75.99
N ALA A 131 3.37 -25.65 74.99
CA ALA A 131 4.82 -25.72 74.78
C ALA A 131 5.63 -24.61 75.49
N LEU A 132 4.97 -23.61 76.09
CA LEU A 132 5.61 -22.49 76.81
C LEU A 132 6.12 -22.89 78.21
N ALA A 133 7.39 -22.63 78.50
CA ALA A 133 8.03 -22.86 79.80
C ALA A 133 8.77 -21.59 80.30
N PRO A 134 8.47 -21.05 81.50
CA PRO A 134 7.46 -21.51 82.45
C PRO A 134 6.01 -21.26 81.98
N PRO A 135 5.04 -22.09 82.41
CA PRO A 135 3.66 -21.99 81.96
C PRO A 135 3.01 -20.66 82.41
N PRO A 136 2.18 -20.03 81.57
CA PRO A 136 1.43 -18.83 81.94
C PRO A 136 0.53 -19.06 83.16
N PRO A 137 0.39 -18.09 84.07
CA PRO A 137 -0.43 -18.22 85.28
C PRO A 137 -1.94 -18.38 85.01
N ASP A 138 -2.38 -18.16 83.78
CA ASP A 138 -3.77 -18.25 83.31
C ASP A 138 -4.01 -19.36 82.26
N LEU A 139 -3.07 -20.30 82.12
CA LEU A 139 -3.09 -21.41 81.15
C LEU A 139 -4.41 -22.21 81.15
N GLU A 140 -4.96 -22.55 82.31
CA GLU A 140 -6.22 -23.30 82.42
C GLU A 140 -7.42 -22.51 81.90
N ARG A 141 -7.46 -21.19 82.11
CA ARG A 141 -8.54 -20.35 81.58
C ARG A 141 -8.43 -20.20 80.06
N GLN A 142 -7.22 -20.01 79.54
CA GLN A 142 -6.99 -19.84 78.11
C GLN A 142 -7.26 -21.14 77.35
N SER A 143 -6.79 -22.29 77.85
CA SER A 143 -7.08 -23.61 77.27
C SER A 143 -8.56 -23.94 77.31
N ALA A 144 -9.26 -23.74 78.44
CA ALA A 144 -10.70 -23.95 78.53
C ALA A 144 -11.49 -23.04 77.57
N SER A 145 -11.05 -21.79 77.37
CA SER A 145 -11.65 -20.87 76.40
C SER A 145 -11.50 -21.37 74.95
N ILE A 146 -10.32 -21.87 74.58
CA ILE A 146 -10.08 -22.43 73.24
C ILE A 146 -10.85 -23.74 73.03
N SER A 147 -10.88 -24.63 74.02
CA SER A 147 -11.68 -25.86 73.98
C SER A 147 -13.18 -25.58 73.85
N ALA A 148 -13.69 -24.56 74.54
CA ALA A 148 -15.09 -24.14 74.43
C ALA A 148 -15.44 -23.57 73.05
N ARG A 149 -14.52 -22.82 72.42
CA ARG A 149 -14.68 -22.34 71.02
C ARG A 149 -14.65 -23.50 70.04
N ARG A 150 -13.73 -24.45 70.23
CA ARG A 150 -13.59 -25.63 69.38
C ARG A 150 -14.81 -26.56 69.45
N ALA A 151 -15.45 -26.69 70.61
CA ALA A 151 -16.65 -27.51 70.77
C ALA A 151 -17.84 -27.08 69.89
N ARG A 152 -17.89 -25.81 69.46
CA ARG A 152 -18.97 -25.25 68.62
C ARG A 152 -18.74 -25.44 67.11
N LEU A 153 -17.48 -25.57 66.68
CA LEU A 153 -17.13 -25.68 65.26
C LEU A 153 -17.74 -26.89 64.53
N PRO A 154 -17.85 -28.10 65.13
CA PRO A 154 -18.49 -29.24 64.48
C PRO A 154 -19.97 -29.02 64.15
N GLU A 155 -20.71 -28.31 65.02
CA GLU A 155 -22.12 -27.99 64.79
C GLU A 155 -22.26 -26.95 63.67
N GLU A 156 -21.47 -25.87 63.71
CA GLU A 156 -21.41 -24.86 62.63
C GLU A 156 -21.05 -25.51 61.28
N ARG A 157 -20.11 -26.46 61.27
CA ARG A 157 -19.73 -27.21 60.08
C ARG A 157 -20.87 -28.08 59.56
N ALA A 158 -21.63 -28.74 60.43
CA ALA A 158 -22.77 -29.56 60.03
C ALA A 158 -23.86 -28.72 59.35
N GLU A 159 -24.12 -27.49 59.84
CA GLU A 159 -25.03 -26.54 59.20
C GLU A 159 -24.53 -26.08 57.83
N LEU A 160 -23.24 -25.74 57.72
CA LEU A 160 -22.62 -25.36 56.45
C LEU A 160 -22.65 -26.49 55.42
N VAL A 161 -22.47 -27.75 55.84
CA VAL A 161 -22.56 -28.92 54.95
C VAL A 161 -23.99 -29.15 54.47
N ARG A 162 -25.02 -28.95 55.32
CA ARG A 162 -26.43 -28.98 54.87
C ARG A 162 -26.73 -27.86 53.89
N ALA A 163 -26.25 -26.65 54.16
CA ALA A 163 -26.37 -25.52 53.24
C ALA A 163 -25.70 -25.83 51.89
N ARG A 164 -24.53 -26.48 51.90
CA ARG A 164 -23.84 -26.90 50.68
C ARG A 164 -24.67 -27.86 49.85
N LEU A 165 -25.28 -28.89 50.46
CA LEU A 165 -26.15 -29.85 49.76
C LEU A 165 -27.34 -29.13 49.11
N GLY A 166 -28.00 -28.22 49.83
CA GLY A 166 -29.08 -27.41 49.28
C GLY A 166 -28.63 -26.52 48.11
N SER A 167 -27.47 -25.87 48.23
CA SER A 167 -26.89 -25.07 47.14
C SER A 167 -26.48 -25.92 45.93
N THR A 168 -25.99 -27.15 46.13
CA THR A 168 -25.67 -28.06 45.01
C THR A 168 -26.92 -28.51 44.26
N ASP A 169 -28.00 -28.84 44.96
CA ASP A 169 -29.27 -29.23 44.33
C ASP A 169 -29.90 -28.06 43.57
N ALA A 170 -29.87 -26.85 44.14
CA ALA A 170 -30.33 -25.64 43.48
C ALA A 170 -29.51 -25.33 42.21
N SER A 171 -28.17 -25.47 42.28
CA SER A 171 -27.29 -25.30 41.12
C SER A 171 -27.58 -26.32 40.01
N ARG A 172 -27.82 -27.60 40.36
CA ARG A 172 -28.18 -28.63 39.39
C ARG A 172 -29.50 -28.31 38.68
N LEU A 173 -30.56 -27.97 39.43
CA LEU A 173 -31.87 -27.63 38.86
C LEU A 173 -31.79 -26.38 37.97
N ALA A 174 -30.99 -25.38 38.35
CA ALA A 174 -30.76 -24.20 37.53
C ALA A 174 -30.06 -24.56 36.19
N LYS A 175 -29.08 -25.46 36.23
CA LYS A 175 -28.37 -25.94 35.03
C LYS A 175 -29.28 -26.74 34.09
N GLU A 176 -30.17 -27.57 34.64
CA GLU A 176 -31.17 -28.30 33.84
C GLU A 176 -32.14 -27.34 33.13
N LYS A 177 -32.61 -26.29 33.84
CA LYS A 177 -33.45 -25.24 33.24
C LYS A 177 -32.74 -24.45 32.14
N LEU A 178 -31.45 -24.14 32.33
CA LEU A 178 -30.65 -23.49 31.30
C LEU A 178 -30.49 -24.40 30.07
N ALA A 179 -30.21 -25.68 30.27
CA ALA A 179 -30.09 -26.65 29.18
C ALA A 179 -31.40 -26.81 28.38
N ALA A 180 -32.55 -26.81 29.05
CA ALA A 180 -33.86 -26.82 28.39
C ALA A 180 -34.10 -25.56 27.54
N ALA A 181 -33.79 -24.38 28.10
CA ALA A 181 -33.91 -23.10 27.37
C ALA A 181 -32.96 -23.01 26.16
N ASP A 182 -31.72 -23.50 26.29
CA ASP A 182 -30.76 -23.57 25.18
C ASP A 182 -31.24 -24.55 24.08
N ALA A 183 -31.89 -25.66 24.44
CA ALA A 183 -32.43 -26.62 23.48
C ALA A 183 -33.59 -26.03 22.65
N GLU A 184 -34.53 -25.33 23.29
CA GLU A 184 -35.65 -24.67 22.61
C GLU A 184 -35.16 -23.57 21.66
N LEU A 185 -34.20 -22.77 22.10
CA LEU A 185 -33.57 -21.73 21.29
C LEU A 185 -32.85 -22.34 20.06
N SER A 186 -32.16 -23.47 20.22
CA SER A 186 -31.48 -24.16 19.12
C SER A 186 -32.44 -24.60 18.01
N VAL A 187 -33.67 -25.01 18.36
CA VAL A 187 -34.68 -25.42 17.36
C VAL A 187 -35.08 -24.23 16.48
N VAL A 188 -35.32 -23.06 17.08
CA VAL A 188 -35.69 -21.85 16.34
C VAL A 188 -34.52 -21.37 15.47
N GLU A 189 -33.29 -21.41 15.97
CA GLU A 189 -32.10 -21.07 15.19
C GLU A 189 -31.90 -21.99 13.98
N LYS A 190 -32.10 -23.30 14.15
CA LYS A 190 -32.08 -24.27 13.04
C LYS A 190 -33.17 -24.01 12.02
N ASN A 191 -34.37 -23.60 12.46
CA ASN A 191 -35.45 -23.23 11.55
C ASN A 191 -35.13 -21.97 10.74
N ILE A 192 -34.53 -20.94 11.37
CA ILE A 192 -34.07 -19.73 10.68
C ILE A 192 -33.04 -20.11 9.59
N GLU A 193 -32.08 -20.96 9.93
CA GLU A 193 -31.04 -21.36 8.98
C GLU A 193 -31.58 -22.21 7.83
N ARG A 194 -32.52 -23.12 8.10
CA ARG A 194 -33.21 -23.90 7.07
C ARG A 194 -33.97 -22.99 6.09
N VAL A 195 -34.73 -22.03 6.60
CA VAL A 195 -35.46 -21.05 5.76
C VAL A 195 -34.49 -20.23 4.92
N ARG A 196 -33.38 -19.75 5.50
CA ARG A 196 -32.32 -19.05 4.74
C ARG A 196 -31.76 -19.93 3.62
N GLY A 197 -31.52 -21.21 3.90
CA GLY A 197 -31.06 -22.20 2.92
C GLY A 197 -32.03 -22.39 1.75
N GLU A 198 -33.32 -22.58 2.02
CA GLU A 198 -34.36 -22.79 1.00
C GLU A 198 -34.54 -21.56 0.10
N PHE A 199 -34.68 -20.36 0.69
CA PHE A 199 -34.79 -19.12 -0.07
C PHE A 199 -33.51 -18.79 -0.85
N GLY A 200 -32.35 -19.09 -0.26
CA GLY A 200 -31.04 -18.94 -0.92
C GLY A 200 -30.82 -19.95 -2.05
N ALA A 201 -31.37 -21.16 -1.98
CA ALA A 201 -31.34 -22.12 -3.09
C ALA A 201 -32.24 -21.66 -4.24
N ARG A 202 -33.44 -21.14 -3.93
CA ARG A 202 -34.34 -20.56 -4.93
C ARG A 202 -33.76 -19.33 -5.62
N ASP A 203 -33.11 -18.43 -4.87
CA ASP A 203 -32.44 -17.26 -5.45
C ASP A 203 -31.27 -17.66 -6.37
N ARG A 204 -30.49 -18.69 -5.98
CA ARG A 204 -29.43 -19.23 -6.84
C ARG A 204 -29.97 -19.75 -8.17
N ALA A 205 -31.03 -20.55 -8.15
CA ALA A 205 -31.67 -21.05 -9.37
C ALA A 205 -32.20 -19.92 -10.27
N LEU A 206 -32.85 -18.90 -9.67
CA LEU A 206 -33.29 -17.72 -10.42
C LEU A 206 -32.12 -16.91 -10.99
N SER A 207 -31.01 -16.80 -10.25
CA SER A 207 -29.80 -16.13 -10.73
C SER A 207 -29.15 -16.88 -11.89
N GLU A 208 -29.12 -18.22 -11.86
CA GLU A 208 -28.61 -19.05 -12.96
C GLU A 208 -29.47 -18.88 -14.21
N ASN A 209 -30.81 -18.93 -14.07
CA ASN A 209 -31.74 -18.68 -15.16
C ASN A 209 -31.58 -17.27 -15.75
N SER A 210 -31.39 -16.25 -14.91
CA SER A 210 -31.12 -14.88 -15.35
C SER A 210 -29.84 -14.79 -16.18
N ARG A 211 -28.75 -15.46 -15.73
CA ARG A 211 -27.48 -15.50 -16.48
C ARG A 211 -27.64 -16.19 -17.84
N ALA A 212 -28.31 -17.34 -17.88
CA ALA A 212 -28.57 -18.05 -19.14
C ALA A 212 -29.37 -17.18 -20.13
N GLN A 213 -30.39 -16.45 -19.65
CA GLN A 213 -31.15 -15.53 -20.51
C GLN A 213 -30.32 -14.30 -20.94
N GLN A 214 -29.45 -13.77 -20.08
CA GLN A 214 -28.55 -12.67 -20.45
C GLN A 214 -27.54 -13.11 -21.54
N GLU A 215 -27.03 -14.33 -21.47
CA GLU A 215 -26.20 -14.93 -22.51
C GLU A 215 -26.98 -15.08 -23.82
N ALA A 216 -28.21 -15.60 -23.76
CA ALA A 216 -29.09 -15.70 -24.93
C ALA A 216 -29.39 -14.34 -25.59
N VAL A 217 -29.57 -13.26 -24.79
CA VAL A 217 -29.69 -11.89 -25.34
C VAL A 217 -28.41 -11.45 -26.04
N ARG A 218 -27.23 -11.73 -25.47
CA ARG A 218 -25.95 -11.37 -26.08
C ARG A 218 -25.77 -12.09 -27.42
N GLU A 219 -26.06 -13.38 -27.47
CA GLU A 219 -26.01 -14.17 -28.70
C GLU A 219 -27.01 -13.67 -29.75
N ALA A 220 -28.25 -13.39 -29.35
CA ALA A 220 -29.26 -12.85 -30.26
C ALA A 220 -28.87 -11.46 -30.79
N ARG A 221 -28.28 -10.60 -29.97
CA ARG A 221 -27.75 -9.28 -30.40
C ARG A 221 -26.56 -9.41 -31.34
N ALA A 222 -25.65 -10.36 -31.08
CA ALA A 222 -24.55 -10.66 -32.00
C ALA A 222 -25.10 -11.15 -33.34
N HIS A 223 -26.09 -12.07 -33.32
CA HIS A 223 -26.74 -12.52 -34.54
C HIS A 223 -27.43 -11.38 -35.31
N HIS A 224 -28.13 -10.48 -34.61
CA HIS A 224 -28.70 -9.27 -35.21
C HIS A 224 -27.63 -8.40 -35.90
N GLN A 225 -26.46 -8.22 -35.29
CA GLN A 225 -25.33 -7.51 -35.92
C GLN A 225 -24.80 -8.24 -37.16
N THR A 226 -24.67 -9.56 -37.12
CA THR A 226 -24.25 -10.34 -38.29
C THR A 226 -25.23 -10.21 -39.46
N VAL A 227 -26.54 -10.16 -39.18
CA VAL A 227 -27.57 -9.94 -40.21
C VAL A 227 -27.45 -8.53 -40.80
N GLU A 228 -27.19 -7.51 -39.97
CA GLU A 228 -26.90 -6.15 -40.46
C GLU A 228 -25.65 -6.10 -41.36
N GLU A 229 -24.57 -6.76 -40.97
CA GLU A 229 -23.35 -6.82 -41.79
C GLU A 229 -23.57 -7.54 -43.12
N ARG A 230 -24.39 -8.59 -43.13
CA ARG A 230 -24.78 -9.32 -44.35
C ARG A 230 -25.55 -8.47 -45.36
N LYS A 231 -26.14 -7.34 -44.94
CA LYS A 231 -26.81 -6.39 -45.84
C LYS A 231 -25.84 -5.47 -46.58
N ASN A 232 -24.65 -5.21 -46.01
CA ASN A 232 -23.67 -4.26 -46.56
C ASN A 232 -23.27 -4.51 -48.02
N PRO A 233 -23.07 -5.77 -48.50
CA PRO A 233 -22.77 -6.02 -49.91
C PRO A 233 -23.89 -5.60 -50.86
N ALA A 234 -25.15 -5.85 -50.48
CA ALA A 234 -26.31 -5.44 -51.29
C ALA A 234 -26.45 -3.91 -51.31
N TYR A 235 -26.29 -3.24 -50.15
CA TYR A 235 -26.26 -1.77 -50.10
C TYR A 235 -25.11 -1.18 -50.91
N LEU A 236 -23.92 -1.78 -50.88
CA LEU A 236 -22.78 -1.32 -51.68
C LEU A 236 -23.06 -1.38 -53.18
N ASN A 237 -23.65 -2.48 -53.67
CA ASN A 237 -23.99 -2.64 -55.08
C ASN A 237 -25.06 -1.63 -55.52
N ILE A 238 -26.11 -1.46 -54.71
CA ILE A 238 -27.15 -0.47 -54.95
C ILE A 238 -26.56 0.95 -54.99
N GLY A 239 -25.76 1.32 -54.00
CA GLY A 239 -25.15 2.64 -53.92
C GLY A 239 -24.19 2.94 -55.08
N ARG A 240 -23.44 1.94 -55.55
CA ARG A 240 -22.61 2.06 -56.75
C ARG A 240 -23.43 2.33 -57.99
N HIS A 241 -24.55 1.63 -58.15
CA HIS A 241 -25.46 1.80 -59.28
C HIS A 241 -26.12 3.18 -59.26
N LEU A 242 -26.66 3.61 -58.11
CA LEU A 242 -27.24 4.94 -57.93
C LEU A 242 -26.24 6.06 -58.18
N ALA A 243 -25.01 5.94 -57.66
CA ALA A 243 -23.95 6.90 -57.91
C ALA A 243 -23.49 6.94 -59.37
N SER A 244 -23.63 5.83 -60.11
CA SER A 244 -23.28 5.77 -61.54
C SER A 244 -24.39 6.39 -62.41
N GLN A 245 -25.66 6.18 -62.05
CA GLN A 245 -26.81 6.81 -62.69
C GLN A 245 -27.07 8.25 -62.23
N ARG A 246 -26.26 8.77 -61.29
CA ARG A 246 -26.40 10.10 -60.67
C ARG A 246 -27.76 10.33 -60.01
N ILE A 247 -28.30 9.28 -59.39
CA ILE A 247 -29.60 9.31 -58.71
C ILE A 247 -29.37 9.50 -57.21
N ALA A 248 -29.96 10.56 -56.67
CA ALA A 248 -29.92 10.89 -55.26
C ALA A 248 -31.20 10.41 -54.56
N PRO A 249 -31.10 9.84 -53.34
CA PRO A 249 -32.25 9.62 -52.48
C PRO A 249 -32.89 10.98 -52.10
N PRO A 250 -34.22 11.12 -52.15
CA PRO A 250 -34.92 12.38 -51.85
C PRO A 250 -34.70 12.83 -50.40
N ASN A 251 -34.51 11.88 -49.48
CA ASN A 251 -34.28 12.16 -48.06
C ASN A 251 -32.83 12.56 -47.75
N ALA A 252 -31.88 12.30 -48.66
CA ALA A 252 -30.45 12.49 -48.40
C ALA A 252 -29.63 12.79 -49.67
N PRO A 253 -29.84 13.95 -50.33
CA PRO A 253 -29.15 14.28 -51.58
C PRO A 253 -27.65 14.51 -51.40
N HIS A 254 -27.22 14.88 -50.19
CA HIS A 254 -25.81 15.10 -49.84
C HIS A 254 -24.94 13.84 -49.98
N LEU A 255 -25.53 12.64 -49.83
CA LEU A 255 -24.80 11.37 -49.93
C LEU A 255 -24.25 11.12 -51.33
N LEU A 256 -24.98 11.54 -52.37
CA LEU A 256 -24.50 11.43 -53.75
C LEU A 256 -23.28 12.34 -53.98
N ALA A 257 -23.32 13.57 -53.44
CA ALA A 257 -22.21 14.50 -53.51
C ALA A 257 -20.99 14.00 -52.72
N GLU A 258 -21.18 13.30 -51.60
CA GLU A 258 -20.09 12.63 -50.86
C GLU A 258 -19.43 11.52 -51.67
N VAL A 259 -20.21 10.64 -52.30
CA VAL A 259 -19.67 9.57 -53.15
C VAL A 259 -18.85 10.16 -54.30
N HIS A 260 -19.35 11.21 -54.97
CA HIS A 260 -18.60 11.87 -56.04
C HIS A 260 -17.30 12.52 -55.54
N ARG A 261 -17.34 13.24 -54.42
CA ARG A 261 -16.13 13.82 -53.81
C ARG A 261 -15.05 12.77 -53.52
N HIS A 262 -15.43 11.61 -52.97
CA HIS A 262 -14.49 10.52 -52.71
C HIS A 262 -14.01 9.82 -53.99
N ARG A 263 -14.85 9.69 -55.03
CA ARG A 263 -14.41 9.19 -56.35
C ARG A 263 -13.38 10.12 -56.98
N ASP A 264 -13.59 11.43 -56.93
CA ASP A 264 -12.67 12.43 -57.47
C ASP A 264 -11.35 12.50 -56.67
N ALA A 265 -11.42 12.40 -55.34
CA ALA A 265 -10.24 12.28 -54.49
C ALA A 265 -9.43 11.00 -54.79
N MET A 266 -10.12 9.87 -54.97
CA MET A 266 -9.48 8.61 -55.37
C MET A 266 -8.82 8.72 -56.76
N GLY A 267 -9.47 9.37 -57.71
CA GLY A 267 -8.92 9.66 -59.04
C GLY A 267 -7.63 10.48 -58.97
N ARG A 268 -7.63 11.59 -58.21
CA ARG A 268 -6.43 12.42 -57.98
C ARG A 268 -5.30 11.65 -57.32
N HIS A 269 -5.59 10.82 -56.31
CA HIS A 269 -4.56 10.00 -55.66
C HIS A 269 -3.99 8.91 -56.59
N LEU A 270 -4.79 8.36 -57.50
CA LEU A 270 -4.30 7.41 -58.51
C LEU A 270 -3.39 8.10 -59.52
N GLN A 271 -3.75 9.31 -59.97
CA GLN A 271 -2.92 10.13 -60.85
C GLN A 271 -1.58 10.51 -60.18
N HIS A 272 -1.61 11.03 -58.96
CA HIS A 272 -0.39 11.33 -58.21
C HIS A 272 0.49 10.10 -57.96
N ARG A 273 -0.10 8.92 -57.78
CA ARG A 273 0.68 7.68 -57.65
C ARG A 273 1.39 7.32 -58.96
N ALA A 274 0.74 7.54 -60.10
CA ALA A 274 1.37 7.35 -61.42
C ALA A 274 2.51 8.35 -61.67
N GLU A 275 2.31 9.62 -61.29
CA GLU A 275 3.33 10.66 -61.36
C GLU A 275 4.54 10.34 -60.47
N LEU A 276 4.30 9.93 -59.23
CA LEU A 276 5.37 9.52 -58.30
C LEU A 276 6.11 8.28 -58.78
N ALA A 277 5.43 7.34 -59.45
CA ALA A 277 6.10 6.18 -60.05
C ALA A 277 7.04 6.59 -61.20
N LEU A 278 6.65 7.60 -61.99
CA LEU A 278 7.48 8.16 -63.06
C LEU A 278 8.65 8.98 -62.51
N LEU A 279 8.45 9.75 -61.43
CA LEU A 279 9.54 10.47 -60.77
C LEU A 279 10.52 9.52 -60.07
N SER A 280 10.01 8.46 -59.44
CA SER A 280 10.82 7.43 -58.78
C SER A 280 11.71 6.67 -59.76
N SER A 281 11.33 6.52 -61.03
CA SER A 281 12.17 5.83 -62.02
C SER A 281 13.37 6.65 -62.49
N LYS A 282 13.36 7.97 -62.24
CA LYS A 282 14.44 8.91 -62.58
C LYS A 282 15.48 9.09 -61.47
N ILE A 283 15.24 8.55 -60.27
CA ILE A 283 16.15 8.70 -59.12
C ILE A 283 17.27 7.66 -59.21
N ASP A 284 18.53 8.10 -59.02
CA ASP A 284 19.68 7.21 -58.98
C ASP A 284 19.61 6.29 -57.74
N LYS A 285 19.64 4.98 -58.00
CA LYS A 285 19.57 3.93 -56.98
C LYS A 285 20.79 3.95 -56.04
N GLN A 286 21.92 4.50 -56.46
CA GLN A 286 23.12 4.58 -55.61
C GLN A 286 23.03 5.66 -54.54
N GLU A 287 22.52 6.86 -54.87
CA GLU A 287 22.31 7.93 -53.89
C GLU A 287 21.24 7.55 -52.87
N LEU A 288 20.18 6.89 -53.34
CA LEU A 288 19.11 6.41 -52.48
C LEU A 288 19.62 5.41 -51.43
N ARG A 289 20.56 4.52 -51.80
CA ARG A 289 21.20 3.58 -50.86
C ARG A 289 22.02 4.31 -49.79
N LYS A 290 22.77 5.35 -50.16
CA LYS A 290 23.56 6.16 -49.21
C LYS A 290 22.64 6.91 -48.23
N PHE A 291 21.54 7.49 -48.72
CA PHE A 291 20.54 8.16 -47.88
C PHE A 291 19.89 7.19 -46.88
N TYR A 292 19.42 6.03 -47.35
CA TYR A 292 18.83 5.03 -46.45
C TYR A 292 19.85 4.47 -45.46
N PHE A 293 21.10 4.25 -45.86
CA PHE A 293 22.16 3.85 -44.95
C PHE A 293 22.34 4.87 -43.82
N SER A 294 22.42 6.16 -44.14
CA SER A 294 22.52 7.23 -43.14
C SER A 294 21.33 7.25 -42.17
N VAL A 295 20.10 7.16 -42.68
CA VAL A 295 18.89 7.18 -41.85
C VAL A 295 18.80 5.93 -40.97
N VAL A 296 19.09 4.75 -41.52
CA VAL A 296 19.10 3.50 -40.77
C VAL A 296 20.18 3.51 -39.69
N SER A 297 21.39 4.02 -39.97
CA SER A 297 22.44 4.17 -38.95
C SER A 297 22.00 5.06 -37.79
N VAL A 298 21.33 6.19 -38.07
CA VAL A 298 20.78 7.07 -37.03
C VAL A 298 19.69 6.35 -36.21
N LEU A 299 18.77 5.64 -36.87
CA LEU A 299 17.71 4.90 -36.18
C LEU A 299 18.25 3.77 -35.30
N VAL A 300 19.28 3.06 -35.77
CA VAL A 300 19.97 2.02 -34.98
C VAL A 300 20.64 2.63 -33.75
N LEU A 301 21.33 3.76 -33.91
CA LEU A 301 21.93 4.49 -32.79
C LEU A 301 20.86 4.90 -31.76
N LEU A 302 19.73 5.42 -32.23
CA LEU A 302 18.61 5.84 -31.39
C LEU A 302 17.98 4.64 -30.66
N ALA A 303 17.84 3.49 -31.33
CA ALA A 303 17.34 2.26 -30.76
C ALA A 303 18.28 1.64 -29.71
N ILE A 304 19.58 1.97 -29.73
CA ILE A 304 20.53 1.59 -28.67
C ILE A 304 20.43 2.56 -27.49
N ILE A 305 20.37 3.87 -27.76
CA ILE A 305 20.35 4.91 -26.73
C ILE A 305 19.05 4.89 -25.92
N LEU A 306 17.88 4.74 -26.58
CA LEU A 306 16.58 4.79 -25.91
C LEU A 306 16.47 3.76 -24.76
N PRO A 307 16.73 2.45 -24.97
CA PRO A 307 16.65 1.47 -23.89
C PRO A 307 17.69 1.71 -22.79
N LEU A 308 18.89 2.24 -23.09
CA LEU A 308 19.86 2.63 -22.05
C LEU A 308 19.32 3.76 -21.15
N VAL A 309 18.56 4.71 -21.73
CA VAL A 309 17.92 5.79 -20.99
C VAL A 309 16.71 5.31 -20.18
N PHE A 310 15.96 4.31 -20.67
CA PHE A 310 14.80 3.77 -19.94
C PHE A 310 15.15 2.68 -18.92
N GLN A 311 16.27 1.97 -19.09
CA GLN A 311 16.78 0.98 -18.14
C GLN A 311 17.67 1.59 -17.05
N SER A 312 18.12 2.84 -17.21
CA SER A 312 18.83 3.53 -16.13
C SER A 312 17.83 3.95 -15.03
N PRO A 313 18.09 3.61 -13.76
CA PRO A 313 17.23 4.02 -12.65
C PRO A 313 17.12 5.55 -12.61
N ARG A 314 15.87 6.05 -12.50
CA ARG A 314 15.50 7.45 -12.79
C ARG A 314 16.16 8.51 -11.91
N GLN A 315 16.77 8.17 -10.77
CA GLN A 315 17.61 9.04 -9.94
C GLN A 315 18.59 8.14 -9.17
N ARG A 316 19.87 8.13 -9.56
CA ARG A 316 20.93 7.39 -8.88
C ARG A 316 21.82 8.38 -8.14
N GLU A 317 22.00 8.19 -6.84
CA GLU A 317 22.97 8.93 -6.04
C GLU A 317 24.38 8.42 -6.39
N TRP A 318 25.20 9.28 -7.02
CA TRP A 318 26.56 8.94 -7.44
C TRP A 318 27.52 9.10 -6.27
N LEU A 319 27.48 8.14 -5.34
CA LEU A 319 28.30 8.12 -4.13
C LEU A 319 29.53 7.21 -4.30
N PRO A 320 30.63 7.45 -3.57
CA PRO A 320 31.78 6.56 -3.58
C PRO A 320 31.44 5.17 -3.05
N GLN A 321 32.05 4.11 -3.60
CA GLN A 321 31.80 2.71 -3.24
C GLN A 321 32.02 2.40 -1.74
N GLU A 322 32.96 3.11 -1.12
CA GLU A 322 33.36 2.97 0.30
C GLU A 322 32.34 3.60 1.27
N THR A 323 31.27 4.21 0.76
CA THR A 323 30.23 4.81 1.61
C THR A 323 29.62 3.74 2.53
N GLU A 324 29.69 3.99 3.84
CA GLU A 324 29.19 3.10 4.89
C GLU A 324 27.78 3.50 5.31
N THR A 325 27.56 4.80 5.52
CA THR A 325 26.29 5.36 6.02
C THR A 325 25.79 6.47 5.11
N ILE A 326 24.48 6.52 4.89
CA ILE A 326 23.81 7.55 4.09
C ILE A 326 22.69 8.16 4.92
N LEU A 327 22.73 9.47 5.10
CA LEU A 327 21.65 10.28 5.65
C LEU A 327 21.09 11.16 4.53
N SER A 328 19.81 11.01 4.19
CA SER A 328 19.10 11.84 3.21
C SER A 328 17.95 12.57 3.90
N ILE A 329 17.80 13.85 3.59
CA ILE A 329 16.73 14.70 4.09
C ILE A 329 15.99 15.25 2.89
N ASN A 330 14.68 14.99 2.85
CA ASN A 330 13.78 15.59 1.88
C ASN A 330 13.34 16.96 2.44
N THR A 331 13.96 18.02 1.95
CA THR A 331 13.71 19.40 2.43
C THR A 331 12.28 19.84 2.18
N ASP A 332 11.69 19.45 1.05
CA ASP A 332 10.29 19.76 0.74
C ASP A 332 9.36 19.19 1.82
N GLN A 333 9.54 17.93 2.22
CA GLN A 333 8.71 17.33 3.28
C GLN A 333 9.07 17.85 4.67
N PHE A 334 10.35 18.06 4.94
CA PHE A 334 10.85 18.53 6.23
C PHE A 334 10.31 19.91 6.59
N GLU A 335 10.15 20.81 5.62
CA GLU A 335 9.51 22.11 5.84
C GLU A 335 8.00 22.02 6.07
N HIS A 336 7.32 21.02 5.48
CA HIS A 336 5.86 20.92 5.53
C HIS A 336 5.35 20.16 6.76
N ASP A 337 6.18 19.27 7.32
CA ASP A 337 5.82 18.43 8.46
C ASP A 337 5.59 19.22 9.77
N ASP A 338 4.69 18.69 10.60
CA ASP A 338 4.22 19.38 11.81
C ASP A 338 5.31 19.50 12.88
N LEU A 339 6.12 18.45 13.08
CA LEU A 339 7.13 18.43 14.15
C LEU A 339 8.22 19.49 13.94
N PRO A 340 8.88 19.61 12.76
CA PRO A 340 9.81 20.70 12.48
C PRO A 340 9.20 22.09 12.70
N LYS A 341 7.97 22.33 12.25
CA LYS A 341 7.27 23.62 12.42
C LYS A 341 7.02 23.96 13.88
N HIS A 342 6.50 23.00 14.65
CA HIS A 342 6.24 23.19 16.08
C HIS A 342 7.55 23.39 16.83
N TRP A 343 8.57 22.60 16.53
CA TRP A 343 9.86 22.69 17.22
C TRP A 343 10.58 24.01 16.92
N GLN A 344 10.56 24.48 15.68
CA GLN A 344 11.10 25.80 15.32
C GLN A 344 10.39 26.92 16.09
N LYS A 345 9.09 26.78 16.33
CA LYS A 345 8.30 27.76 17.12
C LYS A 345 8.57 27.65 18.62
N ASP A 346 8.69 26.43 19.14
CA ASP A 346 8.87 26.16 20.57
C ASP A 346 10.30 26.45 21.06
N GLN A 347 11.31 26.19 20.22
CA GLN A 347 12.73 26.32 20.53
C GLN A 347 13.51 26.99 19.40
N PRO A 348 13.26 28.29 19.14
CA PRO A 348 13.88 29.02 18.03
C PRO A 348 15.40 29.14 18.14
N ASP A 349 15.96 29.10 19.35
CA ASP A 349 17.40 29.27 19.59
C ASP A 349 18.21 27.98 19.31
N ILE A 350 17.57 26.81 19.45
CA ILE A 350 18.21 25.49 19.31
C ILE A 350 18.09 24.98 17.86
N TRP A 351 16.97 25.28 17.21
CA TRP A 351 16.65 24.79 15.87
C TRP A 351 17.73 25.04 14.80
N PRO A 352 18.37 26.23 14.71
CA PRO A 352 19.42 26.47 13.71
C PRO A 352 20.61 25.52 13.86
N ASN A 353 20.99 25.21 15.11
CA ASN A 353 22.09 24.28 15.40
C ASN A 353 21.72 22.86 14.95
N ILE A 354 20.48 22.42 15.24
CA ILE A 354 19.99 21.10 14.80
C ILE A 354 19.97 21.01 13.28
N TRP A 355 19.36 22.00 12.62
CA TRP A 355 19.28 22.02 11.16
C TRP A 355 20.66 22.00 10.50
N SER A 356 21.59 22.83 10.99
CA SER A 356 22.97 22.84 10.49
C SER A 356 23.70 21.51 10.73
N GLY A 357 23.48 20.88 11.89
CA GLY A 357 24.05 19.57 12.22
C GLY A 357 23.45 18.44 11.38
N LEU A 358 22.19 18.56 10.97
CA LEU A 358 21.50 17.59 10.10
C LEU A 358 21.96 17.66 8.65
N ILE A 359 22.25 18.85 8.13
CA ILE A 359 22.64 19.05 6.72
C ILE A 359 24.16 19.17 6.50
N GLY A 360 24.95 19.30 7.57
CA GLY A 360 26.40 19.37 7.52
C GLY A 360 26.91 20.57 6.70
N ALA A 361 27.99 20.37 5.95
CA ALA A 361 28.58 21.44 5.11
C ALA A 361 27.64 21.94 3.99
N ALA A 362 26.51 21.28 3.72
CA ALA A 362 25.48 21.83 2.83
C ALA A 362 25.01 23.21 3.33
N ALA A 363 24.98 23.46 4.64
CA ALA A 363 24.61 24.73 5.26
C ALA A 363 25.42 25.93 4.72
N GLN A 364 26.64 25.67 4.26
CA GLN A 364 27.56 26.68 3.74
C GLN A 364 27.39 26.93 2.24
N THR A 365 26.43 26.25 1.58
CA THR A 365 26.21 26.41 0.14
C THR A 365 25.77 27.84 -0.17
N PRO A 366 26.52 28.59 -0.99
CA PRO A 366 26.23 30.00 -1.22
C PRO A 366 24.91 30.19 -1.97
N MET A 367 24.17 31.24 -1.61
CA MET A 367 22.92 31.68 -2.26
C MET A 367 21.77 30.66 -2.29
N LEU A 368 21.88 29.52 -1.60
CA LEU A 368 20.77 28.59 -1.40
C LEU A 368 20.15 28.82 -0.03
N ASN A 369 18.88 29.20 -0.02
CA ASN A 369 18.05 28.99 1.15
C ASN A 369 17.64 27.52 1.15
N LEU A 370 18.51 26.64 1.68
CA LEU A 370 18.37 25.18 1.56
C LEU A 370 16.98 24.64 1.90
N PRO A 371 16.29 25.11 2.94
CA PRO A 371 14.93 24.69 3.22
C PRO A 371 13.97 24.88 2.01
N HIS A 372 14.10 25.99 1.26
CA HIS A 372 13.20 26.33 0.14
C HIS A 372 13.75 25.96 -1.26
N ASP A 373 15.06 26.03 -1.44
CA ASP A 373 15.71 25.92 -2.75
C ASP A 373 16.23 24.49 -3.04
N ALA A 374 16.56 23.74 -1.99
CA ALA A 374 16.92 22.34 -2.13
C ALA A 374 15.65 21.47 -2.15
N THR A 375 15.68 20.38 -2.89
CA THR A 375 14.66 19.31 -2.83
C THR A 375 15.13 18.17 -1.95
N ARG A 376 16.44 17.93 -1.91
CA ARG A 376 17.06 16.88 -1.11
C ARG A 376 18.50 17.19 -0.78
N ILE A 377 18.91 16.81 0.42
CA ILE A 377 20.29 16.84 0.87
C ILE A 377 20.69 15.43 1.28
N THR A 378 21.70 14.87 0.61
CA THR A 378 22.25 13.55 0.90
C THR A 378 23.66 13.69 1.44
N ARG A 379 23.89 13.16 2.64
CA ARG A 379 25.19 13.06 3.32
C ARG A 379 25.60 11.60 3.36
N ALA A 380 26.72 11.29 2.75
CA ALA A 380 27.31 9.96 2.71
C ALA A 380 28.60 9.97 3.53
N LEU A 381 28.68 9.08 4.51
CA LEU A 381 29.78 9.02 5.46
C LEU A 381 30.54 7.70 5.28
N THR A 382 31.86 7.80 5.38
CA THR A 382 32.78 6.67 5.39
C THR A 382 33.90 6.94 6.38
N THR A 383 34.53 5.88 6.86
CA THR A 383 35.72 5.95 7.70
C THR A 383 36.92 5.55 6.84
N ASP A 384 37.92 6.41 6.73
CA ASP A 384 39.13 6.07 5.98
C ASP A 384 40.02 5.05 6.72
N GLU A 385 41.05 4.54 6.03
CA GLU A 385 41.99 3.56 6.60
C GLU A 385 42.73 4.07 7.86
N ALA A 386 42.82 5.39 8.03
CA ALA A 386 43.43 6.04 9.19
C ALA A 386 42.42 6.25 10.35
N GLY A 387 41.16 5.84 10.18
CA GLY A 387 40.09 6.00 11.15
C GLY A 387 39.44 7.39 11.15
N LYS A 388 39.76 8.26 10.18
CA LYS A 388 39.18 9.60 10.04
C LYS A 388 37.89 9.52 9.23
N MET A 389 36.86 10.17 9.75
CA MET A 389 35.57 10.28 9.07
C MET A 389 35.68 11.20 7.85
N ARG A 390 35.18 10.74 6.71
CA ARG A 390 35.02 11.51 5.48
C ARG A 390 33.54 11.62 5.14
N GLU A 391 33.13 12.80 4.69
CA GLU A 391 31.73 13.13 4.43
C GLU A 391 31.57 13.68 3.01
N PHE A 392 30.75 13.00 2.22
CA PHE A 392 30.40 13.38 0.86
C PHE A 392 28.98 13.93 0.84
N ILE A 393 28.80 15.17 0.40
CA ILE A 393 27.49 15.82 0.41
C ILE A 393 27.03 16.13 -1.00
N LEU A 394 25.80 15.70 -1.29
CA LEU A 394 25.07 16.01 -2.51
C LEU A 394 23.84 16.85 -2.17
N VAL A 395 23.70 18.01 -2.82
CA VAL A 395 22.54 18.88 -2.72
C VAL A 395 21.79 18.83 -4.04
N GLU A 396 20.59 18.25 -4.03
CA GLU A 396 19.66 18.35 -5.14
C GLU A 396 18.85 19.64 -4.97
N ALA A 397 18.91 20.54 -5.95
CA ALA A 397 18.27 21.84 -5.91
C ALA A 397 17.35 22.04 -7.12
N ARG A 398 16.27 22.79 -6.90
CA ARG A 398 15.29 23.14 -7.95
C ARG A 398 15.96 23.85 -9.13
N SER A 399 16.98 24.66 -8.85
CA SER A 399 17.80 25.32 -9.86
C SER A 399 19.25 25.53 -9.40
N VAL A 400 20.16 24.76 -9.97
CA VAL A 400 21.61 24.87 -9.70
C VAL A 400 22.25 26.04 -10.45
N SER A 401 21.66 26.49 -11.56
CA SER A 401 22.24 27.52 -12.44
C SER A 401 22.43 28.88 -11.77
N ARG A 402 21.67 29.19 -10.71
CA ARG A 402 21.85 30.43 -9.93
C ARG A 402 23.09 30.35 -9.03
N VAL A 403 23.26 29.23 -8.33
CA VAL A 403 24.41 28.96 -7.45
C VAL A 403 25.70 29.02 -8.26
N ILE A 404 25.76 28.28 -9.37
CA ILE A 404 26.95 28.24 -10.22
C ILE A 404 27.33 29.62 -10.74
N ARG A 405 26.36 30.43 -11.19
CA ARG A 405 26.62 31.81 -11.62
C ARG A 405 27.13 32.68 -10.47
N SER A 406 26.61 32.50 -9.26
CA SER A 406 27.08 33.25 -8.09
C SER A 406 28.51 32.88 -7.73
N VAL A 407 28.81 31.58 -7.69
CA VAL A 407 30.15 31.07 -7.37
C VAL A 407 31.16 31.48 -8.44
N GLU A 408 30.78 31.46 -9.72
CA GLU A 408 31.65 31.89 -10.82
C GLU A 408 31.92 33.40 -10.81
N ASN A 409 31.01 34.22 -10.29
CA ASN A 409 31.19 35.67 -10.15
C ASN A 409 31.90 36.08 -8.85
N ASP A 410 32.01 35.19 -7.87
CA ASP A 410 32.67 35.46 -6.60
C ASP A 410 34.18 35.21 -6.71
N LYS A 411 34.97 36.27 -6.50
CA LYS A 411 36.43 36.25 -6.60
C LYS A 411 37.11 35.40 -5.51
N ARG A 412 36.37 35.00 -4.47
CA ARG A 412 36.89 34.13 -3.40
C ARG A 412 37.03 32.68 -3.84
N PHE A 413 36.33 32.28 -4.91
CA PHE A 413 36.40 30.94 -5.44
C PHE A 413 37.42 30.85 -6.57
N GLU A 414 38.35 29.92 -6.43
CA GLU A 414 39.28 29.53 -7.49
C GLU A 414 38.65 28.42 -8.32
N LYS A 415 38.70 28.54 -9.66
CA LYS A 415 38.12 27.56 -10.59
C LYS A 415 39.18 26.55 -11.01
N ARG A 416 39.02 25.30 -10.59
CA ARG A 416 39.76 24.12 -11.06
C ARG A 416 38.90 23.30 -12.02
N VAL A 417 39.52 22.44 -12.83
CA VAL A 417 38.82 21.53 -13.73
C VAL A 417 39.30 20.09 -13.53
N ILE A 418 38.36 19.15 -13.45
CA ILE A 418 38.63 17.71 -13.42
C ILE A 418 37.99 17.10 -14.66
N SER A 419 38.81 16.68 -15.63
CA SER A 419 38.36 16.02 -16.85
C SER A 419 37.18 16.73 -17.54
N GLY A 420 37.24 18.07 -17.60
CA GLY A 420 36.24 18.92 -18.22
C GLY A 420 35.12 19.43 -17.30
N LEU A 421 34.99 18.92 -16.07
CA LEU A 421 34.02 19.44 -15.09
C LEU A 421 34.66 20.52 -14.19
N PRO A 422 34.05 21.71 -14.08
CA PRO A 422 34.53 22.76 -13.20
C PRO A 422 34.24 22.44 -11.72
N VAL A 423 35.23 22.70 -10.88
CA VAL A 423 35.18 22.68 -9.42
C VAL A 423 35.60 24.06 -8.95
N TRP A 424 34.79 24.69 -8.11
CA TRP A 424 35.09 25.98 -7.52
C TRP A 424 35.47 25.77 -6.07
N GLU A 425 36.65 26.23 -5.67
CA GLU A 425 37.20 25.99 -4.33
C GLU A 425 37.59 27.29 -3.61
N GLN A 426 37.35 27.31 -2.30
CA GLN A 426 37.77 28.30 -1.31
C GLN A 426 38.36 27.49 -0.13
N PRO A 427 39.21 28.04 0.77
CA PRO A 427 39.92 27.25 1.79
C PRO A 427 39.10 26.21 2.56
N ASP A 428 37.84 26.51 2.91
CA ASP A 428 36.98 25.63 3.72
C ASP A 428 35.81 25.02 2.93
N LEU A 429 35.67 25.34 1.63
CA LEU A 429 34.50 24.96 0.84
C LEU A 429 34.83 24.80 -0.65
N ALA A 430 34.44 23.67 -1.21
CA ALA A 430 34.41 23.40 -2.62
C ALA A 430 32.99 23.08 -3.09
N VAL A 431 32.70 23.44 -4.33
CA VAL A 431 31.40 23.22 -4.98
C VAL A 431 31.63 22.74 -6.40
N ALA A 432 30.91 21.71 -6.83
CA ALA A 432 30.93 21.25 -8.21
C ALA A 432 29.54 20.82 -8.69
N ARG A 433 29.22 21.09 -9.96
CA ARG A 433 27.99 20.59 -10.57
C ARG A 433 28.20 19.16 -11.07
N VAL A 434 27.62 18.20 -10.36
CA VAL A 434 27.70 16.77 -10.71
C VAL A 434 26.45 16.25 -11.42
N GLY A 435 25.36 17.02 -11.46
CA GLY A 435 24.13 16.66 -12.16
C GLY A 435 23.40 17.85 -12.78
N PRO A 436 22.31 17.62 -13.52
CA PRO A 436 21.47 18.71 -14.02
C PRO A 436 20.91 19.56 -12.87
N THR A 437 20.54 18.93 -11.76
CA THR A 437 19.98 19.55 -10.55
C THR A 437 20.80 19.26 -9.28
N THR A 438 21.99 18.66 -9.41
CA THR A 438 22.78 18.19 -8.26
C THR A 438 24.13 18.89 -8.15
N LEU A 439 24.42 19.38 -6.94
CA LEU A 439 25.70 19.94 -6.52
C LEU A 439 26.41 18.98 -5.57
N ALA A 440 27.72 18.83 -5.74
CA ALA A 440 28.62 18.32 -4.71
C ALA A 440 29.14 19.50 -3.90
N VAL A 441 29.09 19.42 -2.57
CA VAL A 441 29.48 20.49 -1.65
C VAL A 441 30.29 19.88 -0.51
N GLY A 442 31.34 20.55 -0.04
CA GLY A 442 32.14 20.10 1.09
C GLY A 442 33.60 20.49 0.94
N ALA A 443 34.51 19.75 1.56
CA ALA A 443 35.94 20.00 1.36
C ALA A 443 36.41 19.59 -0.05
N SER A 444 37.49 20.21 -0.53
CA SER A 444 38.01 20.05 -1.90
C SER A 444 38.27 18.58 -2.26
N THR A 445 38.82 17.79 -1.33
CA THR A 445 39.11 16.36 -1.51
C THR A 445 37.86 15.50 -1.70
N GLU A 446 36.79 15.77 -0.96
CA GLU A 446 35.53 15.04 -0.99
C GLU A 446 34.73 15.38 -2.26
N VAL A 447 34.74 16.65 -2.66
CA VAL A 447 34.10 17.11 -3.90
C VAL A 447 34.80 16.52 -5.13
N ASP A 448 36.14 16.48 -5.13
CA ASP A 448 36.92 15.85 -6.20
C ASP A 448 36.57 14.39 -6.39
N GLU A 449 36.40 13.67 -5.29
CA GLU A 449 36.02 12.27 -5.31
C GLU A 449 34.62 12.08 -5.90
N LEU A 450 33.64 12.88 -5.48
CA LEU A 450 32.30 12.88 -6.06
C LEU A 450 32.30 13.19 -7.57
N VAL A 451 33.12 14.14 -8.00
CA VAL A 451 33.30 14.47 -9.43
C VAL A 451 33.91 13.29 -10.19
N ARG A 452 34.94 12.63 -9.64
CA ARG A 452 35.56 11.44 -10.26
C ARG A 452 34.60 10.26 -10.34
N VAL A 453 33.79 10.03 -9.31
CA VAL A 453 32.73 9.01 -9.32
C VAL A 453 31.71 9.33 -10.41
N ARG A 454 31.27 10.60 -10.51
CA ARG A 454 30.29 11.03 -11.50
C ARG A 454 30.77 10.84 -12.95
N LEU A 455 32.06 11.05 -13.18
CA LEU A 455 32.72 10.87 -14.47
C LEU A 455 33.04 9.40 -14.79
N GLY A 456 32.78 8.47 -13.86
CA GLY A 456 33.11 7.05 -14.00
C GLY A 456 34.62 6.77 -13.89
N MET A 457 35.40 7.69 -13.33
CA MET A 457 36.84 7.52 -13.09
C MET A 457 37.12 6.76 -11.78
N LYS A 458 36.21 6.82 -10.82
CA LYS A 458 36.22 6.01 -9.60
C LYS A 458 34.96 5.14 -9.55
N PRO A 459 35.01 3.96 -8.90
CA PRO A 459 33.84 3.11 -8.78
C PRO A 459 32.76 3.81 -7.96
N ASP A 460 31.54 3.79 -8.49
CA ASP A 460 30.36 4.24 -7.78
C ASP A 460 29.87 3.17 -6.81
N LEU A 461 29.08 3.59 -5.83
CA LEU A 461 28.30 2.69 -5.00
C LEU A 461 27.33 1.93 -5.92
N LYS A 462 27.71 0.71 -6.29
CA LYS A 462 26.88 -0.19 -7.08
C LYS A 462 25.74 -0.72 -6.22
N ILE A 463 24.54 -0.38 -6.66
CA ILE A 463 23.30 -0.80 -6.07
C ILE A 463 22.98 -2.15 -6.68
N THR A 464 23.36 -3.23 -6.01
CA THR A 464 23.02 -4.58 -6.47
C THR A 464 22.38 -5.36 -5.32
N GLY A 465 21.09 -5.64 -5.46
CA GLY A 465 20.36 -6.56 -4.58
C GLY A 465 18.95 -6.07 -4.23
N GLN A 466 17.98 -6.99 -4.24
CA GLN A 466 16.55 -6.72 -3.98
C GLN A 466 16.29 -5.96 -2.67
N LEU A 467 17.15 -6.13 -1.67
CA LEU A 467 16.99 -5.52 -0.36
C LEU A 467 17.48 -4.06 -0.34
N PHE A 468 18.52 -3.69 -1.11
CA PHE A 468 18.97 -2.30 -1.21
C PHE A 468 18.06 -1.47 -2.13
N ASP A 469 17.44 -2.10 -3.13
CA ASP A 469 16.38 -1.48 -3.94
C ASP A 469 15.18 -1.05 -3.07
N ARG A 470 14.83 -1.85 -2.04
CA ARG A 470 13.80 -1.49 -1.05
C ARG A 470 14.24 -0.35 -0.13
N PHE A 471 15.51 -0.30 0.23
CA PHE A 471 16.06 0.80 1.04
C PHE A 471 16.11 2.11 0.25
N GLN A 472 16.30 2.05 -1.06
CA GLN A 472 16.15 3.22 -1.95
C GLN A 472 14.70 3.60 -2.19
N ALA A 473 13.78 2.63 -2.20
CA ALA A 473 12.35 2.92 -2.28
C ALA A 473 11.81 3.64 -1.02
N LEU A 474 12.55 3.64 0.10
CA LEU A 474 12.20 4.44 1.30
C LEU A 474 12.19 5.95 1.05
N ASP A 475 12.76 6.43 -0.05
CA ASP A 475 13.22 7.81 -0.22
C ASP A 475 12.16 8.78 -0.75
N ARG A 476 11.04 8.29 -1.33
CA ARG A 476 10.10 9.17 -2.05
C ARG A 476 8.98 9.78 -1.20
N GLU A 477 8.68 9.18 -0.06
CA GLU A 477 7.55 9.59 0.79
C GLU A 477 7.96 9.95 2.22
N ASN A 478 9.23 9.81 2.57
CA ASN A 478 9.72 10.04 3.93
C ASN A 478 10.65 11.26 4.01
N THR A 479 10.53 11.97 5.13
CA THR A 479 11.18 13.23 5.45
C THR A 479 12.66 13.05 5.74
N LEU A 480 13.01 11.98 6.46
CA LEU A 480 14.40 11.61 6.77
C LEU A 480 14.63 10.14 6.44
N ARG A 481 15.79 9.83 5.86
CA ARG A 481 16.25 8.48 5.55
C ARG A 481 17.68 8.29 6.07
N LEU A 482 17.88 7.31 6.94
CA LEU A 482 19.19 6.86 7.40
C LEU A 482 19.43 5.41 6.96
N ILE A 483 20.52 5.14 6.27
CA ILE A 483 20.93 3.80 5.85
C ILE A 483 22.34 3.56 6.35
N SER A 484 22.60 2.40 6.96
CA SER A 484 23.94 1.94 7.30
C SER A 484 24.21 0.55 6.75
N ARG A 485 25.36 0.41 6.10
CA ARG A 485 25.95 -0.86 5.63
C ARG A 485 26.83 -1.51 6.69
N ASN A 486 27.14 -0.79 7.76
CA ASN A 486 27.89 -1.26 8.90
C ASN A 486 27.23 -0.70 10.18
N PRO A 487 26.09 -1.28 10.61
CA PRO A 487 25.30 -0.73 11.70
C PRO A 487 26.07 -0.60 13.02
N ALA A 488 27.02 -1.48 13.30
CA ALA A 488 27.86 -1.43 14.51
C ALA A 488 28.66 -0.12 14.63
N ASP A 489 29.08 0.46 13.52
CA ASP A 489 29.86 1.71 13.50
C ASP A 489 28.98 2.98 13.51
N LEU A 490 27.64 2.87 13.55
CA LEU A 490 26.76 4.03 13.61
C LEU A 490 27.00 4.90 14.84
N SER A 491 27.40 4.30 15.97
CA SER A 491 27.71 5.00 17.22
C SER A 491 28.98 5.86 17.14
N ARG A 492 29.86 5.60 16.16
CA ARG A 492 31.02 6.45 15.84
C ARG A 492 30.62 7.62 14.95
N ILE A 493 29.56 7.44 14.17
CA ILE A 493 29.08 8.42 13.19
C ILE A 493 28.11 9.42 13.81
N PHE A 494 27.19 8.97 14.67
CA PHE A 494 26.18 9.78 15.36
C PHE A 494 26.23 9.51 16.86
N HIS A 495 25.62 10.37 17.69
CA HIS A 495 25.39 9.99 19.09
C HIS A 495 24.52 8.72 19.14
N PRO A 496 24.69 7.82 20.13
CA PRO A 496 24.04 6.51 20.13
C PRO A 496 22.52 6.59 19.94
N ILE A 497 21.95 5.95 18.91
CA ILE A 497 20.49 5.98 18.62
C ILE A 497 19.86 4.63 18.96
N PHE A 498 20.42 3.55 18.43
CA PHE A 498 19.92 2.19 18.58
C PHE A 498 20.73 1.43 19.63
N THR A 499 20.12 0.40 20.21
CA THR A 499 20.82 -0.49 21.13
C THR A 499 21.92 -1.25 20.42
N SER A 500 23.04 -1.49 21.13
CA SER A 500 24.16 -2.29 20.57
C SER A 500 23.69 -3.66 20.10
N GLU A 501 22.80 -4.30 20.86
CA GLU A 501 22.20 -5.59 20.51
C GLU A 501 21.51 -5.56 19.13
N LEU A 502 20.76 -4.50 18.83
CA LEU A 502 20.07 -4.34 17.54
C LEU A 502 21.06 -4.09 16.40
N LEU A 503 22.10 -3.28 16.66
CA LEU A 503 23.14 -2.97 15.70
C LEU A 503 23.97 -4.22 15.37
N ASP A 504 24.39 -4.97 16.37
CA ASP A 504 25.21 -6.19 16.23
C ASP A 504 24.44 -7.32 15.52
N ALA A 505 23.11 -7.39 15.71
CA ALA A 505 22.26 -8.35 15.02
C ALA A 505 22.05 -8.04 13.53
N SER A 506 22.37 -6.82 13.09
CA SER A 506 22.01 -6.29 11.78
C SER A 506 23.22 -6.14 10.84
N GLN A 507 23.16 -6.76 9.67
CA GLN A 507 24.12 -6.51 8.58
C GLN A 507 23.85 -5.20 7.86
N LEU A 508 22.58 -4.84 7.69
CA LEU A 508 22.14 -3.57 7.09
C LEU A 508 21.00 -3.02 7.93
N LEU A 509 21.02 -1.70 8.15
CA LEU A 509 19.99 -0.98 8.89
C LEU A 509 19.49 0.20 8.07
N GLY A 510 18.17 0.36 7.97
CA GLY A 510 17.53 1.44 7.23
C GLY A 510 16.39 2.00 8.04
N LEU A 511 16.49 3.26 8.46
CA LEU A 511 15.43 3.99 9.14
C LEU A 511 14.87 5.05 8.19
N ALA A 512 13.55 5.09 8.06
CA ALA A 512 12.86 6.20 7.42
C ALA A 512 11.84 6.82 8.38
N LEU A 513 11.76 8.14 8.42
CA LEU A 513 10.86 8.90 9.27
C LEU A 513 9.99 9.86 8.44
N THR A 514 8.71 9.91 8.76
CA THR A 514 7.79 10.99 8.38
C THR A 514 7.48 11.80 9.63
N LEU A 515 7.83 13.07 9.67
CA LEU A 515 7.77 13.93 10.88
C LEU A 515 6.41 14.63 11.05
N GLN A 516 5.34 14.06 10.49
CA GLN A 516 3.95 14.46 10.72
C GLN A 516 3.49 14.07 12.12
N ASN A 517 2.32 14.53 12.56
CA ASN A 517 1.72 14.07 13.80
C ASN A 517 0.59 13.04 13.53
N PRO A 518 0.73 11.75 13.90
CA PRO A 518 1.85 11.13 14.63
C PRO A 518 3.08 10.84 13.76
N VAL A 519 4.28 10.90 14.36
CA VAL A 519 5.55 10.64 13.65
C VAL A 519 5.58 9.17 13.26
N ARG A 520 5.77 8.86 11.98
CA ARG A 520 5.81 7.48 11.49
C ARG A 520 7.22 7.05 11.20
N ALA A 521 7.59 5.87 11.68
CA ALA A 521 8.88 5.26 11.41
C ALA A 521 8.71 3.93 10.66
N LYS A 522 9.61 3.72 9.71
CA LYS A 522 9.82 2.45 9.04
C LYS A 522 11.27 2.03 9.23
N LEU A 523 11.49 0.91 9.92
CA LEU A 523 12.81 0.35 10.17
C LEU A 523 12.96 -0.95 9.36
N LEU A 524 13.94 -0.98 8.48
CA LEU A 524 14.32 -2.14 7.68
C LEU A 524 15.65 -2.69 8.19
N LEU A 525 15.69 -3.99 8.45
CA LEU A 525 16.87 -4.70 8.91
C LEU A 525 17.17 -5.88 7.98
N LYS A 526 18.45 -6.12 7.71
CA LYS A 526 18.93 -7.36 7.11
C LYS A 526 19.77 -8.10 8.12
N LEU A 527 19.41 -9.34 8.43
CA LEU A 527 20.14 -10.18 9.37
C LEU A 527 21.03 -11.21 8.66
N ASN A 528 21.91 -11.83 9.44
CA ASN A 528 22.84 -12.86 8.98
C ASN A 528 22.14 -14.10 8.41
N SER A 529 20.98 -14.48 8.97
CA SER A 529 20.23 -15.67 8.56
C SER A 529 18.72 -15.50 8.74
N SER A 530 17.95 -16.36 8.07
CA SER A 530 16.48 -16.40 8.22
C SER A 530 16.07 -16.83 9.63
N GLU A 531 16.88 -17.67 10.28
CA GLU A 531 16.66 -18.09 11.66
C GLU A 531 16.85 -16.93 12.63
N SER A 532 17.95 -16.17 12.50
CA SER A 532 18.20 -14.95 13.28
C SER A 532 17.08 -13.92 13.09
N ALA A 533 16.60 -13.75 11.85
CA ALA A 533 15.46 -12.88 11.57
C ALA A 533 14.16 -13.36 12.26
N SER A 534 13.95 -14.67 12.34
CA SER A 534 12.80 -15.26 13.02
C SER A 534 12.89 -15.11 14.53
N GLN A 535 14.08 -15.28 15.09
CA GLN A 535 14.34 -15.09 16.51
C GLN A 535 14.13 -13.63 16.91
N LEU A 536 14.77 -12.70 16.20
CA LEU A 536 14.61 -11.27 16.47
C LEU A 536 13.15 -10.81 16.30
N ALA A 537 12.41 -11.33 15.30
CA ALA A 537 11.00 -11.02 15.14
C ALA A 537 10.14 -11.48 16.34
N ARG A 538 10.45 -12.67 16.91
CA ARG A 538 9.79 -13.15 18.13
C ARG A 538 10.16 -12.29 19.33
N ASP A 539 11.43 -11.94 19.47
CA ASP A 539 11.92 -11.13 20.59
C ASP A 539 11.34 -9.71 20.55
N LEU A 540 11.25 -9.09 19.37
CA LEU A 540 10.56 -7.80 19.15
C LEU A 540 9.06 -7.87 19.41
N HIS A 541 8.42 -9.01 19.18
CA HIS A 541 7.00 -9.19 19.49
C HIS A 541 6.76 -9.35 20.99
N ASN A 542 7.63 -10.09 21.68
CA ASN A 542 7.50 -10.41 23.10
C ASN A 542 7.98 -9.27 24.01
N ASP A 543 9.09 -8.63 23.67
CA ASP A 543 9.72 -7.56 24.45
C ASP A 543 10.25 -6.44 23.54
N PRO A 544 9.34 -5.65 22.91
CA PRO A 544 9.75 -4.55 22.04
C PRO A 544 10.52 -3.44 22.76
N GLN A 545 10.37 -3.28 24.08
CA GLN A 545 11.01 -2.22 24.86
C GLN A 545 12.52 -2.38 24.90
N ARG A 546 13.01 -3.62 25.02
CA ARG A 546 14.45 -3.91 25.00
C ARG A 546 15.11 -3.46 23.71
N TRP A 547 14.46 -3.69 22.57
CA TRP A 547 15.06 -3.48 21.24
C TRP A 547 14.80 -2.10 20.65
N LEU A 548 13.66 -1.49 20.95
CA LEU A 548 13.22 -0.21 20.40
C LEU A 548 13.24 0.90 21.46
N ARG A 549 14.32 0.96 22.23
CA ARG A 549 14.65 2.07 23.14
C ARG A 549 15.77 2.91 22.55
N LEU A 550 15.71 4.22 22.76
CA LEU A 550 16.82 5.11 22.45
C LEU A 550 17.99 4.78 23.39
N GLN A 551 19.14 4.42 22.83
CA GLN A 551 20.31 4.02 23.62
C GLN A 551 20.68 5.10 24.65
N ASP A 552 21.05 4.75 25.88
CA ASP A 552 21.38 5.73 26.93
C ASP A 552 20.22 6.72 27.25
N SER A 553 18.96 6.29 27.09
CA SER A 553 17.76 7.06 27.42
C SER A 553 16.62 6.12 27.87
N GLU A 554 15.70 6.64 28.67
CA GLU A 554 14.45 5.94 29.04
C GLU A 554 13.36 6.07 27.97
N LEU A 555 13.60 6.86 26.92
CA LEU A 555 12.62 7.10 25.85
C LEU A 555 12.54 5.90 24.88
N LEU A 556 11.31 5.45 24.62
CA LEU A 556 11.02 4.41 23.62
C LEU A 556 10.85 5.02 22.23
N LEU A 557 11.30 4.30 21.20
CA LEU A 557 11.12 4.68 19.79
C LEU A 557 9.69 4.46 19.28
N TYR A 558 8.80 3.85 20.06
CA TYR A 558 7.45 3.51 19.63
C TYR A 558 6.37 3.92 20.66
N THR A 559 5.18 4.29 20.18
CA THR A 559 3.98 4.53 21.01
C THR A 559 3.10 3.30 21.14
N GLN A 560 3.07 2.45 20.11
CA GLN A 560 2.33 1.19 20.05
C GLN A 560 3.26 0.07 19.54
N PRO A 561 3.02 -1.19 19.93
CA PRO A 561 3.83 -2.31 19.47
C PRO A 561 4.00 -2.29 17.94
N PRO A 562 5.23 -2.46 17.42
CA PRO A 562 5.50 -2.33 16.00
C PRO A 562 4.80 -3.42 15.17
N GLU A 563 4.34 -3.07 13.98
CA GLU A 563 3.94 -4.05 12.98
C GLU A 563 5.18 -4.67 12.35
N ILE A 564 5.33 -5.99 12.47
CA ILE A 564 6.53 -6.72 12.04
C ILE A 564 6.21 -7.56 10.80
N GLN A 565 6.94 -7.33 9.70
CA GLN A 565 6.85 -8.10 8.47
C GLN A 565 8.20 -8.74 8.16
N ARG A 566 8.23 -10.08 8.03
CA ARG A 566 9.45 -10.85 7.75
C ARG A 566 9.49 -11.32 6.30
N GLN A 567 10.64 -11.19 5.65
CA GLN A 567 10.89 -11.71 4.29
C GLN A 567 12.31 -12.30 4.19
N GLY A 568 12.44 -13.62 4.31
CA GLY A 568 13.74 -14.30 4.30
C GLY A 568 14.64 -13.80 5.44
N THR A 569 15.80 -13.24 5.09
CA THR A 569 16.74 -12.62 6.04
C THR A 569 16.39 -11.17 6.40
N GLY A 570 15.35 -10.60 5.79
CA GLY A 570 14.91 -9.22 6.01
C GLY A 570 13.77 -9.10 7.02
N LEU A 571 13.82 -8.04 7.83
CA LEU A 571 12.78 -7.65 8.76
C LEU A 571 12.35 -6.21 8.48
N GLU A 572 11.05 -5.96 8.35
CA GLU A 572 10.46 -4.63 8.20
C GLU A 572 9.56 -4.35 9.41
N LEU A 573 9.83 -3.26 10.11
CA LEU A 573 9.03 -2.76 11.22
C LEU A 573 8.36 -1.45 10.82
N ARG A 574 7.09 -1.29 11.20
CA ARG A 574 6.35 -0.04 11.08
C ARG A 574 5.77 0.33 12.43
N PHE A 575 6.04 1.55 12.88
CA PHE A 575 5.57 2.04 14.19
C PHE A 575 5.46 3.56 14.19
N SER A 576 4.74 4.09 15.18
CA SER A 576 4.68 5.53 15.41
C SER A 576 5.63 5.91 16.54
N VAL A 577 6.41 6.98 16.36
CA VAL A 577 7.42 7.46 17.30
C VAL A 577 6.82 8.57 18.18
N PRO A 578 7.00 8.53 19.51
CA PRO A 578 6.63 9.66 20.37
C PRO A 578 7.40 10.92 19.96
N GLU A 579 6.78 12.09 20.05
CA GLU A 579 7.39 13.36 19.63
C GLU A 579 8.74 13.63 20.34
N ASN A 580 8.80 13.42 21.67
CA ASN A 580 10.04 13.60 22.44
C ASN A 580 11.16 12.66 21.97
N SER A 581 10.82 11.42 21.63
CA SER A 581 11.78 10.44 21.10
C SER A 581 12.26 10.82 19.70
N ALA A 582 11.36 11.34 18.85
CA ALA A 582 11.71 11.83 17.52
C ALA A 582 12.63 13.07 17.61
N ARG A 583 12.36 14.01 18.53
CA ARG A 583 13.24 15.17 18.80
C ARG A 583 14.63 14.71 19.24
N LEU A 584 14.72 13.84 20.26
CA LEU A 584 16.01 13.32 20.74
C LEU A 584 16.77 12.55 19.64
N LEU A 585 16.07 11.77 18.81
CA LEU A 585 16.68 11.08 17.68
C LEU A 585 17.31 12.08 16.69
N LEU A 586 16.59 13.14 16.32
CA LEU A 586 17.10 14.18 15.42
C LEU A 586 18.29 14.93 16.02
N GLU A 587 18.27 15.26 17.32
CA GLU A 587 19.42 15.86 18.02
C GLU A 587 20.66 14.95 18.00
N ARG A 588 20.47 13.64 18.14
CA ARG A 588 21.56 12.66 18.13
C ARG A 588 22.16 12.48 16.75
N ILE A 589 21.34 12.52 15.69
CA ILE A 589 21.82 12.58 14.30
C ILE A 589 22.55 13.90 14.04
N ALA A 590 22.03 15.02 14.55
CA ALA A 590 22.63 16.34 14.40
C ALA A 590 23.88 16.56 15.27
N LYS A 591 24.15 15.68 16.24
CA LYS A 591 25.20 15.80 17.26
C LYS A 591 25.08 17.05 18.14
N THR A 592 23.87 17.50 18.42
CA THR A 592 23.62 18.75 19.17
C THR A 592 23.22 18.53 20.63
N ASN A 593 22.83 17.32 21.02
CA ASN A 593 22.54 17.03 22.43
C ASN A 593 23.85 17.04 23.24
N ALA A 594 23.99 18.05 24.11
CA ALA A 594 25.18 18.30 24.92
C ALA A 594 25.12 17.69 26.34
N ALA A 595 24.18 16.82 26.66
CA ALA A 595 24.10 16.19 27.98
C ALA A 595 24.65 14.75 27.96
N GLY A 596 25.87 14.55 28.48
CA GLY A 596 26.29 13.22 28.97
C GLY A 596 27.69 12.68 28.65
N VAL A 597 28.61 13.44 28.07
CA VAL A 597 30.05 13.05 28.05
C VAL A 597 30.78 13.86 29.12
N GLY A 598 30.59 13.47 30.39
CA GLY A 598 31.17 14.20 31.52
C GLY A 598 30.69 13.78 32.91
N ALA A 599 30.96 12.53 33.29
CA ALA A 599 31.19 12.01 34.66
C ALA A 599 31.00 10.47 34.60
N ALA A 600 31.88 9.56 35.01
CA ALA A 600 33.21 9.60 35.59
C ALA A 600 33.74 8.14 35.51
N GLN A 601 35.06 7.99 35.30
CA GLN A 601 35.91 6.80 35.55
C GLN A 601 35.72 5.55 34.68
#